data_AF-A0A223PGF5-F1
#
_entry.id   AF-A0A223PGF5-F1
#
_cell.length_a   1.000
_cell.length_b   1.000
_cell.length_c   1.000
_cell.angle_alpha   90.00
_cell.angle_beta   90.00
_cell.angle_gamma   90.00
#
_symmetry.space_group_name_H-M   'P 1'
#
loop_
_entity.id
_entity.type
_entity.pdbx_description
1 polymer ?
#
loop_
_entity_poly.entity_id
_entity_poly.type
_entity_poly.pdbx_seq_one_letter_code
_entity_poly.pdbx_strand_id
1 'polypeptide(L)'
;MSPATSAVLEERSARAHAGNLGIGITPRPQRRRERLDITLMELDPRDVVDGVLLENGMFLAPDPTPVGTMREVCPHCEGVALQLVLRRHHVKRSHLFCGQCTRCYDAVCEGGYSILGIV
;
A
#
# COMPACT_ATOMS: atom_id res chain seq x y z
N MET A 1 -28.04 -22.31 -25.46
CA MET A 1 -28.26 -21.04 -26.19
C MET A 1 -28.00 -19.93 -25.20
N SER A 2 -26.92 -19.18 -25.42
CA SER A 2 -26.26 -18.29 -24.45
C SER A 2 -26.71 -16.83 -24.57
N PRO A 3 -26.79 -16.05 -23.47
CA PRO A 3 -27.08 -14.62 -23.51
C PRO A 3 -25.77 -13.82 -23.34
N ALA A 4 -25.17 -13.33 -24.43
CA ALA A 4 -23.97 -12.49 -24.33
C ALA A 4 -23.73 -11.56 -25.55
N THR A 5 -24.77 -11.20 -26.31
CA THR A 5 -24.60 -10.44 -27.57
C THR A 5 -25.13 -9.01 -27.54
N SER A 6 -25.73 -8.54 -26.44
CA SER A 6 -26.32 -7.18 -26.41
C SER A 6 -25.42 -6.09 -25.82
N ALA A 7 -24.29 -6.43 -25.18
CA ALA A 7 -23.40 -5.43 -24.57
C ALA A 7 -22.37 -4.80 -25.54
N VAL A 8 -22.20 -5.36 -26.74
CA VAL A 8 -21.11 -4.97 -27.64
C VAL A 8 -21.48 -3.80 -28.58
N LEU A 9 -22.78 -3.46 -28.70
CA LEU A 9 -23.21 -2.38 -29.61
C LEU A 9 -23.25 -0.99 -28.97
N GLU A 10 -23.41 -0.87 -27.66
CA GLU A 10 -23.57 0.45 -27.00
C GLU A 10 -22.23 1.14 -26.72
N GLU A 11 -21.13 0.39 -26.64
CA GLU A 11 -19.78 0.93 -26.41
C GLU A 11 -19.13 1.55 -27.67
N ARG A 12 -19.75 1.38 -28.85
CA ARG A 12 -19.27 1.98 -30.10
C ARG A 12 -19.71 3.43 -30.30
N SER A 13 -20.76 3.89 -29.60
CA SER A 13 -21.29 5.25 -29.80
C SER A 13 -20.58 6.33 -28.96
N ALA A 14 -19.87 5.96 -27.90
CA ALA A 14 -19.17 6.94 -27.04
C ALA A 14 -17.79 7.35 -27.60
N ARG A 15 -17.21 6.59 -28.53
CA ARG A 15 -15.86 6.88 -29.09
C ARG A 15 -15.85 7.89 -30.25
N ALA A 16 -17.01 8.30 -30.77
CA ALA A 16 -17.08 9.13 -31.98
C ALA A 16 -17.14 10.65 -31.73
N HIS A 17 -17.23 11.13 -30.48
CA HIS A 17 -17.43 12.57 -30.21
C HIS A 17 -16.31 13.29 -29.45
N ALA A 18 -15.22 12.61 -29.10
CA ALA A 18 -14.06 13.25 -28.44
C ALA A 18 -12.90 13.59 -29.40
N GLY A 19 -13.18 13.66 -30.71
CA GLY A 19 -12.16 13.81 -31.75
C GLY A 19 -11.87 15.23 -32.23
N ASN A 20 -12.42 16.29 -31.61
CA ASN A 20 -12.36 17.63 -32.23
C ASN A 20 -11.99 18.80 -31.29
N LEU A 21 -11.40 18.52 -30.14
CA LEU A 21 -10.68 19.54 -29.37
C LEU A 21 -9.23 19.05 -29.31
N GLY A 22 -8.33 19.74 -30.02
CA GLY A 22 -6.89 19.46 -30.12
C GLY A 22 -6.12 19.60 -28.80
N ILE A 23 -6.70 19.10 -27.71
CA ILE A 23 -6.05 18.92 -26.42
C ILE A 23 -5.40 17.54 -26.52
N GLY A 24 -4.11 17.52 -26.82
CA GLY A 24 -3.31 16.32 -26.69
C GLY A 24 -3.33 15.88 -25.23
N ILE A 25 -4.28 15.02 -24.87
CA ILE A 25 -4.24 14.30 -23.60
C ILE A 25 -3.01 13.40 -23.71
N THR A 26 -1.89 13.86 -23.17
CA THR A 26 -0.72 13.01 -23.00
C THR A 26 -1.20 11.75 -22.27
N PRO A 27 -1.03 10.54 -22.83
CA PRO A 27 -1.39 9.34 -22.12
C PRO A 27 -0.69 9.40 -20.77
N ARG A 28 -1.49 9.36 -19.69
CA ARG A 28 -0.98 9.38 -18.31
C ARG A 28 0.16 8.37 -18.29
N PRO A 29 1.39 8.77 -17.90
CA PRO A 29 2.53 7.86 -17.97
C PRO A 29 2.08 6.58 -17.30
N GLN A 30 2.07 5.48 -18.06
CA GLN A 30 1.80 4.16 -17.53
C GLN A 30 2.81 4.02 -16.40
N ARG A 31 2.37 4.19 -15.14
CA ARG A 31 3.24 3.98 -13.99
C ARG A 31 3.71 2.56 -14.14
N ARG A 32 4.94 2.45 -14.60
CA ARG A 32 5.54 1.18 -14.96
C ARG A 32 5.36 0.32 -13.72
N ARG A 33 4.81 -0.88 -13.89
CA ARG A 33 4.93 -1.96 -12.89
C ARG A 33 6.39 -2.41 -12.83
N GLU A 34 7.34 -1.47 -12.74
CA GLU A 34 8.69 -1.77 -12.33
C GLU A 34 8.54 -2.30 -10.91
N ARG A 35 8.84 -3.59 -10.75
CA ARG A 35 9.05 -4.15 -9.43
C ARG A 35 10.25 -3.38 -8.89
N LEU A 36 9.99 -2.51 -7.92
CA LEU A 36 11.03 -1.99 -7.08
C LEU A 36 11.46 -3.16 -6.20
N ASP A 37 12.71 -3.56 -6.35
CA ASP A 37 13.32 -4.51 -5.43
C ASP A 37 13.47 -3.80 -4.08
N ILE A 38 12.66 -4.25 -3.12
CA ILE A 38 12.63 -3.73 -1.76
C ILE A 38 12.97 -4.84 -0.78
N THR A 39 13.63 -4.46 0.29
CA THR A 39 13.88 -5.31 1.44
C THR A 39 12.97 -4.88 2.58
N LEU A 40 12.39 -5.84 3.28
CA LEU A 40 11.65 -5.58 4.51
C LEU A 40 12.63 -5.45 5.67
N MET A 41 12.62 -4.31 6.35
CA MET A 41 13.38 -4.08 7.57
C MET A 41 12.42 -4.05 8.75
N GLU A 42 12.60 -4.94 9.73
CA GLU A 42 11.77 -4.93 10.93
C GLU A 42 12.01 -3.66 11.75
N LEU A 43 10.93 -3.09 12.29
CA LEU A 43 10.92 -1.88 13.09
C LEU A 43 10.48 -2.19 14.52
N ASP A 44 11.05 -1.47 15.50
CA ASP A 44 10.51 -1.45 16.85
C ASP A 44 9.11 -0.77 16.83
N PRO A 45 8.05 -1.43 17.33
CA PRO A 45 6.73 -0.83 17.47
C PRO A 45 6.73 0.56 18.16
N ARG A 46 7.66 0.79 19.09
CA ARG A 46 7.81 2.05 19.83
C ARG A 46 8.25 3.21 18.93
N ASP A 47 8.91 2.91 17.81
CA ASP A 47 9.38 3.92 16.85
C ASP A 47 8.33 4.27 15.79
N VAL A 48 7.28 3.44 15.67
CA VAL A 48 6.25 3.60 14.63
C VAL A 48 4.91 4.10 15.13
N VAL A 49 4.54 3.81 16.38
CA VAL A 49 3.24 4.19 16.97
C VAL A 49 3.44 4.72 18.39
N ASP A 50 2.62 5.69 18.78
CA ASP A 50 2.51 6.16 20.16
C ASP A 50 1.82 5.11 21.04
N GLY A 51 2.39 4.84 22.20
CA GLY A 51 1.86 3.85 23.14
C GLY A 51 2.49 3.98 24.51
N VAL A 52 2.13 3.07 25.40
CA VAL A 52 2.57 3.03 26.79
C VAL A 52 3.38 1.76 27.01
N LEU A 53 4.56 1.91 27.61
CA LEU A 53 5.33 0.78 28.12
C LEU A 53 4.83 0.43 29.52
N LEU A 54 4.31 -0.77 29.68
CA LEU A 54 3.84 -1.29 30.95
C LEU A 54 5.00 -1.80 31.80
N GLU A 55 4.79 -1.91 33.11
CA GLU A 55 5.80 -2.37 34.06
C GLU A 55 6.30 -3.79 33.78
N ASN A 56 5.47 -4.63 33.16
CA ASN A 56 5.82 -5.98 32.73
C ASN A 56 6.64 -6.02 31.42
N GLY A 57 7.05 -4.87 30.89
CA GLY A 57 7.83 -4.73 29.66
C GLY A 57 7.01 -4.82 28.37
N MET A 58 5.69 -5.04 28.44
CA MET A 58 4.81 -5.05 27.27
C MET A 58 4.53 -3.62 26.78
N PHE A 59 4.54 -3.44 25.47
CA PHE A 59 4.17 -2.18 24.83
C PHE A 59 2.72 -2.26 24.36
N LEU A 60 1.88 -1.34 24.85
CA LEU A 60 0.48 -1.23 24.46
C LEU A 60 0.28 0.02 23.61
N ALA A 61 -0.22 -0.13 22.40
CA ALA A 61 -0.53 0.97 21.49
C ALA A 61 -1.95 0.81 20.93
N PRO A 62 -2.60 1.90 20.48
CA PRO A 62 -3.84 1.80 19.73
C PRO A 62 -3.66 0.99 18.45
N ASP A 63 -4.68 0.23 18.05
CA ASP A 63 -4.63 -0.52 16.80
C ASP A 63 -4.45 0.44 15.61
N PRO A 64 -3.44 0.21 14.74
CA PRO A 64 -3.26 1.05 13.57
C PRO A 64 -4.41 0.88 12.60
N THR A 65 -4.85 1.97 11.96
CA THR A 65 -5.85 1.91 10.89
C THR A 65 -5.15 1.71 9.55
N PRO A 66 -5.21 0.50 8.94
CA PRO A 66 -4.58 0.25 7.66
C PRO A 66 -5.33 0.95 6.52
N VAL A 67 -4.58 1.39 5.50
CA VAL A 67 -5.15 2.02 4.29
C VAL A 67 -5.25 1.07 3.11
N GLY A 68 -4.66 -0.12 3.21
CA GLY A 68 -4.72 -1.13 2.17
C GLY A 68 -3.76 -2.28 2.40
N THR A 69 -3.99 -3.39 1.70
CA THR A 69 -3.08 -4.54 1.67
C THR A 69 -1.98 -4.34 0.63
N MET A 70 -0.77 -4.73 0.99
CA MET A 70 0.40 -4.67 0.15
C MET A 70 0.68 -6.05 -0.50
N ARG A 71 1.62 -6.10 -1.44
CA ARG A 71 2.00 -7.37 -2.11
C ARG A 71 2.96 -8.18 -1.25
N GLU A 72 3.69 -7.49 -0.40
CA GLU A 72 4.69 -8.01 0.51
C GLU A 72 3.99 -8.84 1.60
N VAL A 73 4.60 -9.98 1.92
CA VAL A 73 4.09 -10.90 2.94
C VAL A 73 4.92 -10.80 4.21
N CYS A 74 4.30 -11.07 5.35
CA CYS A 74 5.00 -11.12 6.62
C CYS A 74 6.04 -12.25 6.60
N PRO A 75 7.31 -11.97 6.96
CA PRO A 75 8.35 -13.00 7.03
C PRO A 75 8.10 -14.10 8.07
N HIS A 76 7.20 -13.85 9.04
CA HIS A 76 6.93 -14.76 10.16
C HIS A 76 5.56 -15.42 10.09
N CYS A 77 4.67 -14.97 9.19
CA CYS A 77 3.33 -15.51 9.06
C CYS A 77 3.09 -15.95 7.63
N GLU A 78 2.90 -17.26 7.44
CA GLU A 78 2.77 -17.87 6.13
C GLU A 78 1.59 -17.28 5.33
N GLY A 79 1.88 -16.71 4.16
CA GLY A 79 0.88 -16.19 3.23
C GLY A 79 0.16 -14.91 3.68
N VAL A 80 0.57 -14.28 4.78
CA VAL A 80 -0.11 -13.10 5.31
C VAL A 80 0.42 -11.85 4.62
N ALA A 81 -0.41 -11.23 3.79
CA ALA A 81 -0.11 -9.93 3.19
C ALA A 81 -0.01 -8.85 4.28
N LEU A 82 1.05 -8.04 4.20
CA LEU A 82 1.22 -6.88 5.07
C LEU A 82 0.23 -5.77 4.69
N GLN A 83 -0.12 -4.95 5.67
CA GLN A 83 -1.01 -3.81 5.50
C GLN A 83 -0.22 -2.51 5.56
N LEU A 84 -0.49 -1.56 4.66
CA LEU A 84 0.10 -0.22 4.73
C LEU A 84 -0.61 0.60 5.79
N VAL A 85 0.16 1.20 6.70
CA VAL A 85 -0.29 2.17 7.69
C VAL A 85 0.40 3.49 7.40
N LEU A 86 -0.39 4.56 7.28
CA LEU A 86 0.13 5.90 7.01
C LEU A 86 0.34 6.68 8.31
N ARG A 87 1.31 7.60 8.29
CA ARG A 87 1.57 8.56 9.36
C ARG A 87 0.37 9.49 9.62
N ARG A 88 -0.55 9.05 10.47
CA ARG A 88 -1.76 9.79 10.88
C ARG A 88 -2.13 9.41 12.31
N HIS A 89 -2.71 10.35 13.06
CA HIS A 89 -3.11 10.15 14.45
C HIS A 89 -1.93 9.67 15.31
N HIS A 90 -2.02 8.48 15.91
CA HIS A 90 -1.01 7.90 16.80
C HIS A 90 0.18 7.28 16.07
N VAL A 91 0.22 7.32 14.74
CA VAL A 91 1.29 6.72 13.94
C VAL A 91 2.40 7.74 13.71
N LYS A 92 3.60 7.48 14.24
CA LYS A 92 4.80 8.33 14.16
C LYS A 92 5.39 8.36 12.76
N ARG A 93 5.37 7.23 12.05
CA ARG A 93 5.85 7.08 10.67
C ARG A 93 5.08 6.01 9.91
N SER A 94 4.96 6.19 8.60
CA SER A 94 4.37 5.19 7.71
C SER A 94 5.17 3.89 7.79
N HIS A 95 4.47 2.76 7.83
CA HIS A 95 5.06 1.43 7.96
C HIS A 95 4.12 0.36 7.39
N LEU A 96 4.66 -0.83 7.21
CA LEU A 96 3.89 -2.04 6.94
C LEU A 96 3.59 -2.76 8.24
N PHE A 97 2.37 -3.27 8.39
CA PHE A 97 1.89 -3.90 9.62
C PHE A 97 1.36 -5.30 9.31
N CYS A 98 1.77 -6.28 10.12
CA CYS A 98 1.19 -7.62 10.06
C CYS A 98 0.00 -7.74 11.02
N GLY A 99 -1.20 -7.93 10.49
CA GLY A 99 -2.41 -8.12 11.32
C GLY A 99 -2.47 -9.43 12.12
N GLN A 100 -1.49 -10.33 11.97
CA GLN A 100 -1.43 -11.62 12.69
C GLN A 100 -0.41 -11.59 13.84
N CYS A 101 0.83 -11.20 13.59
CA CYS A 101 1.89 -11.17 14.60
C CYS A 101 2.22 -9.75 15.11
N THR A 102 1.47 -8.75 14.66
CA THR A 102 1.59 -7.33 15.04
C THR A 102 2.97 -6.71 14.82
N ARG A 103 3.84 -7.36 14.03
CA ARG A 103 5.16 -6.83 13.67
C ARG A 103 5.05 -5.71 12.64
N CYS A 104 5.97 -4.76 12.75
CA CYS A 104 6.04 -3.58 11.89
C CYS A 104 7.29 -3.64 11.02
N TYR A 105 7.18 -3.22 9.76
CA TYR A 105 8.28 -3.20 8.81
C TYR A 105 8.36 -1.88 8.07
N ASP A 106 9.58 -1.49 7.73
CA ASP A 106 9.86 -0.55 6.66
C ASP A 106 10.06 -1.31 5.35
N ALA A 107 9.81 -0.63 4.24
CA ALA A 107 10.26 -1.08 2.93
C ALA A 107 11.44 -0.19 2.52
N VAL A 108 12.62 -0.78 2.36
CA VAL A 108 13.84 -0.07 1.98
C VAL A 108 14.31 -0.51 0.60
N CYS A 109 14.80 0.43 -0.21
CA CYS A 109 15.46 0.12 -1.48
C CYS A 109 16.94 -0.29 -1.24
N GLU A 110 17.64 -0.72 -2.29
CA GLU A 110 19.06 -1.13 -2.21
C GLU A 110 20.00 -0.07 -1.58
N GLY A 111 19.64 1.21 -1.64
CA GLY A 111 20.38 2.29 -0.98
C GLY A 111 20.12 2.44 0.52
N GLY A 112 19.28 1.60 1.12
CA GLY A 112 18.89 1.67 2.53
C GLY A 112 17.85 2.77 2.85
N TYR A 113 17.35 3.47 1.84
CA TYR A 113 16.35 4.52 2.02
C TYR A 113 14.95 3.92 2.15
N SER A 114 14.20 4.40 3.15
CA SER A 114 12.78 4.09 3.29
C SER A 114 12.00 4.63 2.09
N ILE A 115 11.27 3.75 1.41
CA ILE A 115 10.36 4.15 0.33
C ILE A 115 8.98 4.58 0.86
N LEU A 116 8.73 4.43 2.17
CA LEU A 116 7.49 4.83 2.84
C LEU A 116 7.60 6.20 3.50
N GLY A 117 8.83 6.68 3.73
CA GLY A 117 9.12 8.01 4.23
C GLY A 117 9.00 9.05 3.12
N ILE A 118 7.83 9.68 3.00
CA ILE A 118 7.71 10.94 2.25
C ILE A 118 8.13 12.07 3.20
N VAL A 119 9.21 12.76 2.83
CA VAL A 119 9.77 13.94 3.52
C VAL A 119 8.93 15.18 3.21
#